data_AF-A0A4U0FIT2-F1
#
_entry.id   AF-A0A4U0FIT2-F1
#
_cell.length_a   1.000
_cell.length_b   1.000
_cell.length_c   1.000
_cell.angle_alpha   90.00
_cell.angle_beta   90.00
_cell.angle_gamma   90.00
#
_symmetry.space_group_name_H-M   'P 1'
#
loop_
_entity.id
_entity.type
_entity.pdbx_description
1 polymer ?
#
loop_
_entity_poly.entity_id
_entity_poly.type
_entity_poly.pdbx_seq_one_letter_code
_entity_poly.pdbx_strand_id
1 'polypeptide(L)'
;MNDQDTSSVWSRYRDAKKHALSEAAENNDEPMTLEELEKAIAETAAASGIPETGMPPRAAVHPSKRVQLTRWFYRVLLVLFVGLVAGLVWWGRQHYGA
;
A
#
# COMPACT_ATOMS: atom_id res chain seq x y z
N MET A 1 -8.49 -6.47 3.47
CA MET A 1 -7.47 -5.39 3.55
C MET A 1 -8.06 -4.12 2.98
N ASN A 2 -8.20 -3.10 3.82
CA ASN A 2 -8.84 -1.83 3.53
C ASN A 2 -7.79 -0.85 2.98
N ASP A 3 -8.01 -0.26 1.81
CA ASP A 3 -7.02 0.63 1.16
C ASP A 3 -6.77 1.91 1.99
N GLN A 4 -7.67 2.25 2.92
CA GLN A 4 -7.54 3.39 3.83
C GLN A 4 -6.35 3.25 4.81
N ASP A 5 -5.99 2.04 5.21
CA ASP A 5 -4.92 1.81 6.19
C ASP A 5 -3.55 2.24 5.64
N THR A 6 -3.32 2.03 4.35
CA THR A 6 -2.07 2.43 3.67
C THR A 6 -1.86 3.94 3.64
N SER A 7 -2.95 4.71 3.51
CA SER A 7 -2.91 6.17 3.55
C SER A 7 -2.51 6.71 4.92
N SER A 8 -2.89 5.99 5.99
CA SER A 8 -2.62 6.37 7.39
C SER A 8 -1.17 6.12 7.82
N VAL A 9 -0.51 5.10 7.26
CA VAL A 9 0.92 4.82 7.54
C VAL A 9 1.81 5.80 6.78
N TRP A 10 1.45 6.12 5.55
CA TRP A 10 2.19 7.09 4.72
C TRP A 10 2.10 8.53 5.23
N SER A 11 0.95 8.94 5.79
CA SER A 11 0.83 10.25 6.44
C SER A 11 1.71 10.33 7.68
N ARG A 12 1.65 9.32 8.56
CA ARG A 12 2.48 9.24 9.77
C ARG A 12 3.98 9.30 9.48
N TYR A 13 4.44 8.60 8.45
CA TYR A 13 5.84 8.66 8.03
C TYR A 13 6.22 10.06 7.52
N ARG A 14 5.36 10.70 6.73
CA ARG A 14 5.63 12.05 6.20
C ARG A 14 5.65 13.10 7.30
N ASP A 15 4.78 12.96 8.29
CA ASP A 15 4.71 13.86 9.45
C ASP A 15 5.94 13.67 10.36
N ALA A 16 6.34 12.43 10.64
CA ALA A 16 7.57 12.13 11.37
C ALA A 16 8.82 12.68 10.67
N LYS A 17 8.90 12.53 9.34
CA LYS A 17 10.01 13.05 8.54
C LYS A 17 10.05 14.59 8.52
N LYS A 18 8.89 15.26 8.47
CA LYS A 18 8.82 16.72 8.58
C LYS A 18 9.29 17.19 9.96
N HIS A 19 8.91 16.49 11.03
CA HIS A 19 9.34 16.80 12.39
C HIS A 19 10.86 16.62 12.57
N ALA A 20 11.42 15.48 12.16
CA ALA A 20 12.86 15.27 12.23
C ALA A 20 13.65 16.28 11.37
N LEU A 21 13.10 16.68 10.23
CA LEU A 21 13.72 17.69 9.36
C LEU A 21 13.63 19.11 9.95
N SER A 22 12.51 19.47 10.59
CA SER A 22 12.38 20.77 11.28
C SER A 22 13.25 20.83 12.54
N GLU A 23 13.31 19.74 13.29
CA GLU A 23 14.14 19.59 14.50
C GLU A 23 15.63 19.59 14.14
N ALA A 24 16.02 18.98 13.01
CA ALA A 24 17.38 19.08 12.46
C ALA A 24 17.71 20.47 11.86
N ALA A 25 16.71 21.22 11.42
CA ALA A 25 16.89 22.59 10.91
C ALA A 25 16.97 23.63 12.04
N GLU A 26 16.34 23.36 13.19
CA GLU A 26 16.36 24.21 14.38
C GLU A 26 17.66 24.04 15.18
N ASN A 27 18.20 22.82 15.25
CA ASN A 27 19.47 22.53 15.92
C ASN A 27 20.67 22.84 14.99
N ASN A 28 21.07 24.11 14.93
CA ASN A 28 22.32 24.57 14.30
C ASN A 28 23.53 24.53 15.25
N ASP A 29 23.64 23.53 16.13
CA ASP A 29 24.80 23.42 17.03
C ASP A 29 25.33 21.99 17.12
N GLU A 30 26.61 21.88 16.75
CA GLU A 30 27.58 20.79 16.86
C GLU A 30 27.31 19.43 16.19
N PRO A 31 28.29 18.88 15.43
CA PRO A 31 28.19 17.54 14.88
C PRO A 31 28.20 16.51 16.00
N MET A 32 27.02 15.99 16.34
CA MET A 32 26.81 14.87 17.24
C MET A 32 27.77 13.74 16.88
N THR A 33 28.41 13.14 17.90
CA THR A 33 29.33 12.03 17.64
C THR A 33 28.56 10.87 17.03
N LEU A 34 29.21 10.10 16.15
CA LEU A 34 28.57 9.05 15.36
C LEU A 34 27.87 8.01 16.26
N GLU A 35 28.44 7.76 17.45
CA GLU A 35 27.92 6.87 18.48
C GLU A 35 26.63 7.37 19.17
N GLU A 36 26.55 8.68 19.43
CA GLU A 36 25.35 9.31 20.01
C GLU A 36 24.20 9.33 19.02
N LEU A 37 24.51 9.56 17.74
CA LEU A 37 23.52 9.55 16.65
C LEU A 37 22.94 8.14 16.45
N GLU A 38 23.78 7.10 16.47
CA GLU A 38 23.33 5.71 16.38
C GLU A 38 22.42 5.33 17.56
N LYS A 39 22.76 5.77 18.78
CA LYS A 39 21.95 5.52 19.97
C LYS A 39 20.59 6.22 19.91
N ALA A 40 20.54 7.48 19.46
CA ALA A 40 19.30 8.23 19.28
C ALA A 40 18.41 7.61 18.18
N ILE A 41 19.00 7.13 17.09
CA ILE A 41 18.28 6.41 16.03
C ILE A 41 17.71 5.09 16.56
N ALA A 42 18.48 4.33 17.35
CA ALA A 42 18.01 3.08 17.95
C ALA A 42 16.86 3.31 18.95
N GLU A 43 16.94 4.36 19.78
CA GLU A 43 15.91 4.70 20.76
C GLU A 43 14.62 5.18 20.07
N THR A 44 14.73 6.01 19.03
CA THR A 44 13.58 6.48 18.25
C THR A 44 12.96 5.37 17.39
N ALA A 45 13.77 4.45 16.83
CA ALA A 45 13.29 3.26 16.14
C ALA A 45 12.51 2.33 17.08
N ALA A 46 13.04 2.09 18.29
CA ALA A 46 12.38 1.29 19.32
C ALA A 46 11.07 1.94 19.79
N ALA A 47 11.02 3.26 19.96
CA ALA A 47 9.83 3.99 20.39
C ALA A 47 8.74 4.09 19.31
N SER A 48 9.12 4.08 18.04
CA SER A 48 8.19 4.25 16.90
C SER A 48 7.68 2.94 16.30
N GLY A 49 8.19 1.78 16.73
CA GLY A 49 7.84 0.47 16.16
C GLY A 49 8.24 0.33 14.69
N ILE A 50 9.17 1.19 14.22
CA ILE A 50 9.71 1.20 12.87
C ILE A 50 10.99 0.34 12.89
N PRO A 51 11.18 -0.61 11.94
CA PRO A 51 12.40 -1.42 11.90
C PRO A 51 13.65 -0.55 11.75
N GLU A 52 14.73 -0.95 12.44
CA GLU A 52 16.07 -0.34 12.61
C GLU A 52 16.66 0.43 11.40
N THR A 53 16.21 0.16 10.18
CA THR A 53 16.72 0.81 8.97
C THR A 53 15.98 2.11 8.60
N GLY A 54 14.93 2.52 9.32
CA GLY A 54 14.16 3.75 9.02
C GLY A 54 13.48 3.76 7.65
N MET A 55 13.66 2.70 6.85
CA MET A 55 13.07 2.52 5.54
C MET A 55 11.89 1.56 5.66
N PRO A 56 10.69 1.95 5.18
CA PRO A 56 9.54 1.05 5.18
C PRO A 56 9.85 -0.22 4.37
N PRO A 57 9.34 -1.38 4.80
CA PRO A 57 9.47 -2.62 4.03
C PRO A 57 9.04 -2.40 2.58
N ARG A 58 9.82 -2.89 1.61
CA ARG A 58 9.57 -2.68 0.17
C ARG A 58 8.13 -3.00 -0.26
N ALA A 59 7.51 -3.99 0.40
CA ALA A 59 6.12 -4.38 0.17
C ALA A 59 5.08 -3.31 0.56
N ALA A 60 5.40 -2.42 1.50
CA ALA A 60 4.54 -1.33 1.94
C ALA A 60 4.58 -0.14 0.95
N VAL A 61 5.74 0.13 0.34
CA VAL A 61 5.91 1.24 -0.63
C VAL A 61 5.41 0.85 -2.03
N HIS A 62 5.58 -0.42 -2.41
CA HIS A 62 5.14 -0.95 -3.70
C HIS A 62 4.11 -2.06 -3.50
N PRO A 63 2.86 -1.71 -3.12
CA PRO A 63 1.81 -2.70 -3.02
C PRO A 63 1.62 -3.38 -4.38
N SER A 64 1.72 -4.71 -4.43
CA SER A 64 1.61 -5.44 -5.68
C SER A 64 0.17 -5.35 -6.21
N LYS A 65 -0.02 -4.81 -7.42
CA LYS A 65 -1.33 -4.74 -8.08
C LYS A 65 -1.88 -6.11 -8.53
N ARG A 66 -1.12 -7.19 -8.33
CA ARG A 66 -1.43 -8.54 -8.81
C ARG A 66 -2.80 -9.03 -8.33
N VAL A 67 -3.12 -8.79 -7.06
CA VAL A 67 -4.40 -9.20 -6.45
C VAL A 67 -5.59 -8.45 -7.07
N GLN A 68 -5.41 -7.17 -7.41
CA GLN A 68 -6.46 -6.36 -8.02
C GLN A 68 -6.77 -6.83 -9.45
N LEU A 69 -5.75 -7.14 -10.25
CA LEU A 69 -5.92 -7.68 -11.62
C LEU A 69 -6.64 -9.02 -11.61
N THR A 70 -6.26 -9.94 -10.72
CA THR A 70 -6.93 -11.25 -10.60
C THR A 70 -8.41 -11.09 -10.27
N ARG A 71 -8.76 -10.18 -9.35
CA ARG A 71 -10.17 -9.92 -9.00
C ARG A 71 -10.97 -9.36 -10.18
N TRP A 72 -10.37 -8.45 -10.95
CA TRP A 72 -11.01 -7.89 -12.14
C TRP A 72 -11.17 -8.92 -13.26
N PHE A 73 -10.15 -9.77 -13.46
CA PHE A 73 -10.17 -10.86 -14.42
C PHE A 73 -11.35 -11.80 -14.21
N TYR A 74 -11.55 -12.31 -12.98
CA TYR A 74 -12.67 -13.21 -12.71
C TYR A 74 -14.04 -12.54 -12.83
N ARG A 75 -14.14 -11.24 -12.50
CA ARG A 75 -15.39 -10.48 -12.70
C ARG A 75 -15.74 -10.35 -14.19
N VAL A 76 -14.77 -9.97 -15.02
CA VAL A 76 -14.97 -9.86 -16.47
C VAL A 76 -15.29 -11.23 -17.07
N LEU A 77 -14.56 -12.27 -16.65
CA LEU A 77 -14.78 -13.64 -17.12
C LEU A 77 -16.21 -14.11 -16.79
N LEU A 78 -16.69 -13.84 -15.58
CA LEU A 78 -18.05 -14.18 -15.17
C LEU A 78 -19.09 -13.42 -16.00
N VAL A 79 -18.90 -12.11 -16.22
CA VAL A 79 -19.82 -11.30 -17.03
C VAL A 79 -19.89 -11.82 -18.48
N LEU A 80 -18.75 -12.14 -19.08
CA LEU A 80 -18.70 -12.71 -20.44
C LEU A 80 -19.40 -14.07 -20.48
N PHE A 81 -19.17 -14.93 -19.49
CA PHE A 81 -19.80 -16.23 -19.40
C PHE A 81 -21.33 -16.12 -19.30
N VAL A 82 -21.84 -15.30 -18.38
CA VAL A 82 -23.28 -15.08 -18.21
C VAL A 82 -23.89 -14.47 -19.47
N GLY A 83 -23.23 -13.50 -20.10
CA GLY A 83 -23.67 -12.91 -21.36
C GLY A 83 -23.75 -13.93 -22.49
N LEU A 84 -22.76 -14.83 -22.59
CA LEU A 84 -22.76 -15.92 -23.57
C LEU A 84 -23.93 -16.88 -23.35
N VAL A 85 -24.13 -17.35 -22.11
CA VAL A 85 -25.22 -18.27 -21.78
C VAL A 85 -26.58 -17.61 -22.03
N ALA A 86 -26.79 -16.38 -21.56
CA ALA A 86 -28.03 -15.65 -21.77
C ALA A 86 -28.31 -15.43 -23.27
N GLY A 87 -27.27 -15.08 -24.05
CA GLY A 87 -27.38 -14.95 -25.50
C GLY A 87 -27.77 -16.26 -26.17
N LEU A 88 -27.17 -17.38 -25.77
CA LEU A 88 -27.48 -18.70 -26.32
C LEU A 88 -28.90 -19.16 -25.97
N VAL A 89 -29.34 -18.92 -24.73
CA VAL A 89 -30.70 -19.25 -24.27
C VAL A 89 -31.73 -18.39 -25.00
N TRP A 90 -31.50 -17.09 -25.14
CA TRP A 90 -32.38 -16.20 -25.91
C TRP A 90 -32.47 -16.65 -27.36
N TRP A 91 -31.32 -16.87 -28.01
CA TRP A 91 -31.24 -17.27 -29.41
C TRP A 91 -31.89 -18.63 -29.66
N GLY A 92 -31.63 -19.62 -28.80
CA GLY A 92 -32.29 -20.92 -28.85
C GLY A 92 -33.80 -20.80 -28.69
N ARG A 93 -34.29 -19.95 -27.78
CA ARG A 93 -35.73 -19.73 -27.60
C ARG A 93 -36.38 -19.06 -28.81
N GLN A 94 -35.66 -18.18 -29.51
CA GLN A 94 -36.15 -17.47 -30.69
C GLN A 94 -36.15 -18.34 -31.95
N HIS A 95 -35.16 -19.22 -32.13
CA HIS A 95 -35.01 -20.03 -33.36
C HIS A 95 -35.53 -21.46 -33.24
N TYR A 96 -35.56 -22.03 -32.04
CA TYR A 96 -35.97 -23.42 -31.79
C TYR A 96 -37.19 -23.52 -30.85
N GLY A 97 -37.70 -22.40 -30.34
CA GLY A 97 -39.06 -22.36 -29.78
C GLY A 97 -40.06 -22.47 -30.93
N ALA A 98 -40.91 -23.49 -30.87
CA ALA A 98 -41.89 -23.89 -31.88
C ALA A 98 -42.70 -22.73 -32.51
#